data_AF-A0A9D6KVQ2-F1
#
_entry.id   AF-A0A9D6KVQ2-F1
#
_cell.length_a   1.000
_cell.length_b   1.000
_cell.length_c   1.000
_cell.angle_alpha   90.00
_cell.angle_beta   90.00
_cell.angle_gamma   90.00
#
_symmetry.space_group_name_H-M   'P 1'
#
loop_
_entity.id
_entity.type
_entity.pdbx_description
1 polymer ?
#
loop_
_entity_poly.entity_id
_entity_poly.type
_entity_poly.pdbx_seq_one_letter_code
_entity_poly.pdbx_strand_id
1 'polypeptide(L)'
;MQISKHKVAAIHYTLTNNEGKVLDSSAGREPLYYIQGIGNLIPGMEEGLEGKKQGDKFNLKVSPEKGYGVKDDKMVQRVPRSAFGAGEIKKGMQFQTNQGQV
;
A
#
# COMPACT_ATOMS: atom_id res chain seq x y z
N MET A 1 -9.48 -5.57 -25.00
CA MET A 1 -10.19 -5.98 -23.75
C MET A 1 -9.93 -4.91 -22.69
N GLN A 2 -10.91 -4.61 -21.84
CA GLN A 2 -10.78 -3.64 -20.74
C GLN A 2 -10.69 -4.35 -19.39
N ILE A 3 -9.98 -3.74 -18.44
CA ILE A 3 -10.01 -4.12 -17.02
C ILE A 3 -11.43 -3.91 -16.51
N SER A 4 -11.98 -4.94 -15.88
CA SER A 4 -13.29 -4.89 -15.23
C SER A 4 -13.36 -5.91 -14.10
N LYS A 5 -14.34 -5.76 -13.20
CA LYS A 5 -14.57 -6.66 -12.06
C LYS A 5 -14.40 -8.15 -12.39
N HIS A 6 -13.74 -8.89 -11.49
CA HIS A 6 -13.42 -10.32 -11.56
C HIS A 6 -12.50 -10.76 -12.71
N LYS A 7 -11.80 -9.83 -13.35
CA LYS A 7 -10.76 -10.16 -14.33
C LYS A 7 -9.38 -10.03 -13.73
N VAL A 8 -8.48 -10.88 -14.21
CA VAL A 8 -7.05 -10.78 -13.92
C VAL A 8 -6.44 -9.71 -14.83
N ALA A 9 -5.64 -8.83 -14.24
CA ALA A 9 -4.83 -7.86 -14.97
C ALA A 9 -3.38 -7.88 -14.45
N ALA A 10 -2.46 -7.55 -15.34
CA ALA A 10 -1.04 -7.40 -15.05
C ALA A 10 -0.66 -5.93 -15.24
N ILE A 11 -0.01 -5.34 -14.25
CA ILE A 11 0.35 -3.92 -14.27
C ILE A 11 1.80 -3.71 -13.87
N HIS A 12 2.42 -2.73 -14.53
CA HIS A 12 3.58 -2.06 -13.98
C HIS A 12 3.15 -0.75 -13.32
N TYR A 13 3.68 -0.48 -12.14
CA TYR A 13 3.45 0.73 -11.38
C TYR A 13 4.72 1.19 -10.67
N THR A 14 4.71 2.48 -10.32
CA THR A 14 5.64 3.11 -9.40
C THR A 14 4.81 3.97 -8.45
N LEU A 15 4.92 3.70 -7.15
CA LEU A 15 4.27 4.45 -6.10
C LEU A 15 5.24 5.49 -5.54
N THR A 16 4.81 6.74 -5.49
CA THR A 16 5.58 7.83 -4.88
C THR A 16 4.77 8.53 -3.78
N ASN A 17 5.47 9.17 -2.85
CA ASN A 17 4.84 10.15 -1.97
C ASN A 17 4.68 11.51 -2.70
N ASN A 18 4.06 12.49 -2.03
CA ASN A 18 3.84 13.84 -2.59
C ASN A 18 5.15 14.61 -2.87
N GLU A 19 6.27 14.17 -2.32
CA GLU A 19 7.61 14.75 -2.55
C GLU A 19 8.35 14.06 -3.72
N GLY A 20 7.71 13.08 -4.37
CA GLY A 20 8.30 12.32 -5.47
C GLY A 20 9.23 11.19 -5.04
N LYS A 21 9.37 10.93 -3.73
CA LYS A 21 10.13 9.79 -3.22
C LYS A 21 9.42 8.50 -3.59
N VAL A 22 10.11 7.60 -4.28
CA VAL A 22 9.60 6.25 -4.58
C VAL A 22 9.47 5.46 -3.28
N LEU A 23 8.27 4.93 -3.06
CA LEU A 23 7.94 4.05 -1.93
C LEU A 23 7.92 2.59 -2.36
N ASP A 24 7.43 2.32 -3.57
CA ASP A 24 7.41 0.98 -4.17
C ASP A 24 7.45 1.07 -5.70
N SER A 25 7.95 0.05 -6.37
CA SER A 25 7.94 -0.04 -7.83
C SER A 25 8.09 -1.48 -8.32
N SER A 26 7.36 -1.77 -9.40
CA SER A 26 7.53 -3.00 -10.19
C SER A 26 8.59 -2.88 -11.30
N ALA A 27 9.23 -1.72 -11.45
CA ALA A 27 10.21 -1.51 -12.52
C ALA A 27 11.41 -2.47 -12.37
N GLY A 28 11.81 -3.10 -13.47
CA GLY A 28 12.91 -4.07 -13.49
C GLY A 28 12.56 -5.45 -12.94
N ARG A 29 11.27 -5.75 -12.72
CA ARG A 29 10.76 -7.05 -12.27
C ARG A 29 9.55 -7.46 -13.13
N GLU A 30 8.97 -8.62 -12.85
CA GLU A 30 7.69 -9.04 -13.43
C GLU A 30 6.55 -8.09 -13.02
N PRO A 31 5.50 -7.92 -13.85
CA PRO A 31 4.35 -7.10 -13.51
C PRO A 31 3.60 -7.68 -12.30
N LEU A 32 2.91 -6.80 -11.58
CA LEU A 32 2.02 -7.21 -10.51
C LEU A 32 0.72 -7.76 -11.12
N TYR A 33 0.40 -9.00 -10.82
CA TYR A 33 -0.87 -9.64 -11.18
C TYR A 33 -1.87 -9.48 -10.05
N TYR A 34 -3.09 -9.06 -10.39
CA TYR A 34 -4.17 -8.90 -9.42
C TYR A 34 -5.52 -9.19 -10.08
N ILE A 35 -6.57 -9.33 -9.25
CA ILE A 35 -7.95 -9.48 -9.69
C ILE A 35 -8.67 -8.18 -9.40
N GLN A 36 -9.30 -7.59 -10.41
CA GLN A 36 -10.01 -6.33 -10.28
C GLN A 36 -11.29 -6.49 -9.44
N GLY A 37 -11.48 -5.59 -8.47
CA GLY A 37 -12.73 -5.44 -7.73
C GLY A 37 -12.92 -6.42 -6.57
N ILE A 38 -11.83 -6.99 -6.04
CA ILE A 38 -11.86 -7.86 -4.86
C ILE A 38 -11.03 -7.33 -3.68
N GLY A 39 -10.44 -6.14 -3.80
CA GLY A 39 -9.63 -5.54 -2.73
C GLY A 39 -8.23 -6.12 -2.62
N ASN A 40 -7.65 -6.55 -3.74
CA ASN A 40 -6.25 -6.98 -3.78
C ASN A 40 -5.30 -5.78 -3.77
N LEU A 41 -5.75 -4.63 -4.30
CA LEU A 41 -5.01 -3.37 -4.29
C LEU A 41 -5.73 -2.33 -3.43
N ILE A 42 -5.03 -1.23 -3.13
CA ILE A 42 -5.66 -0.08 -2.47
C ILE A 42 -6.87 0.41 -3.30
N PRO A 43 -7.99 0.82 -2.66
CA PRO A 43 -9.23 1.14 -3.37
C PRO A 43 -9.07 2.14 -4.53
N GLY A 44 -8.29 3.21 -4.32
CA GLY A 44 -8.10 4.24 -5.35
C GLY A 44 -7.33 3.74 -6.58
N MET A 45 -6.54 2.68 -6.42
CA MET A 45 -5.82 2.05 -7.53
C MET A 45 -6.77 1.17 -8.36
N GLU A 46 -7.59 0.33 -7.71
CA GLU A 46 -8.62 -0.46 -8.43
C GLU A 46 -9.63 0.45 -9.15
N GLU A 47 -10.10 1.51 -8.50
CA GLU A 47 -10.99 2.49 -9.13
C GLU A 47 -10.37 3.15 -10.37
N GLY A 48 -9.10 3.56 -10.28
CA GLY A 48 -8.42 4.21 -11.39
C GLY A 48 -8.04 3.27 -12.54
N LEU A 49 -7.99 1.96 -12.27
CA LEU A 49 -7.71 0.91 -13.27
C LEU A 49 -8.98 0.42 -13.98
N GLU A 50 -10.16 0.56 -13.38
CA GLU A 50 -11.43 0.13 -14.00
C GLU A 50 -11.62 0.79 -15.38
N GLY A 51 -11.97 -0.03 -16.39
CA GLY A 51 -12.20 0.42 -17.76
C GLY A 51 -10.91 0.70 -18.57
N LYS A 52 -9.72 0.69 -17.95
CA LYS A 52 -8.45 0.87 -18.66
C LYS A 52 -8.15 -0.31 -19.57
N LYS A 53 -7.35 -0.06 -20.60
CA LYS A 53 -6.95 -1.05 -21.61
C LYS A 53 -5.48 -1.39 -21.48
N GLN A 54 -5.11 -2.54 -22.04
CA GLN A 54 -3.71 -2.92 -22.16
C GLN A 54 -2.92 -1.84 -22.91
N GLY A 55 -1.76 -1.48 -22.35
CA GLY A 55 -0.88 -0.45 -22.91
C GLY A 55 -1.15 0.96 -22.40
N ASP A 56 -2.28 1.21 -21.72
CA ASP A 56 -2.56 2.52 -21.13
C ASP A 56 -1.50 2.89 -20.09
N LYS A 57 -1.03 4.13 -20.16
CA LYS A 57 -0.13 4.74 -19.18
C LYS A 57 -0.79 5.98 -18.61
N PHE A 58 -0.87 6.07 -17.29
CA PHE A 58 -1.53 7.17 -16.63
C PHE A 58 -1.01 7.30 -15.20
N ASN A 59 -1.25 8.46 -14.61
CA ASN A 59 -0.94 8.74 -13.22
C ASN A 59 -2.24 8.82 -12.43
N LEU A 60 -2.25 8.23 -11.24
CA LEU A 60 -3.34 8.36 -10.28
C LEU A 60 -2.84 9.12 -9.06
N LYS A 61 -3.63 10.09 -8.60
CA LYS A 61 -3.45 10.68 -7.28
C LYS A 61 -4.47 10.03 -6.35
N VAL A 62 -3.99 9.28 -5.37
CA VAL A 62 -4.82 8.55 -4.42
C VAL A 62 -4.82 9.30 -3.10
N SER A 63 -6.02 9.64 -2.59
CA SER A 63 -6.13 10.24 -1.27
C SER A 63 -5.84 9.21 -0.18
N PRO A 64 -5.44 9.61 1.04
CA PRO A 64 -5.17 8.67 2.12
C PRO A 64 -6.33 7.70 2.38
N GLU A 65 -7.57 8.17 2.35
CA GLU A 65 -8.79 7.38 2.57
C GLU A 65 -8.96 6.24 1.57
N LYS A 66 -8.50 6.45 0.33
CA LYS A 66 -8.53 5.45 -0.75
C LYS A 66 -7.20 4.70 -0.90
N GLY A 67 -6.22 5.04 -0.08
CA GLY A 67 -4.89 4.44 -0.04
C GLY A 67 -4.73 3.57 1.19
N TYR A 68 -3.87 4.01 2.10
CA TYR A 68 -3.51 3.28 3.32
C TYR A 68 -4.18 3.83 4.60
N GLY A 69 -5.19 4.68 4.44
CA GLY A 69 -5.89 5.34 5.53
C GLY A 69 -5.28 6.69 5.92
N VAL A 70 -6.07 7.45 6.68
CA VAL A 70 -5.61 8.70 7.31
C VAL A 70 -4.77 8.35 8.53
N LYS A 71 -3.79 9.18 8.86
CA LYS A 71 -3.06 9.06 10.11
C LYS A 71 -4.04 9.06 11.29
N ASP A 72 -4.04 7.98 12.05
CA ASP A 72 -4.79 7.88 13.29
C ASP A 72 -3.84 8.08 14.48
N ASP A 73 -3.97 9.22 15.17
CA ASP A 73 -3.15 9.52 16.35
C ASP A 73 -3.44 8.55 17.51
N LYS A 74 -4.58 7.85 17.51
CA LYS A 74 -4.90 6.81 18.51
C LYS A 74 -4.05 5.56 18.34
N MET A 75 -3.51 5.33 17.14
CA MET A 75 -2.59 4.22 16.85
C MET A 75 -1.15 4.53 17.30
N VAL A 76 -0.90 5.73 17.85
CA VAL A 76 0.41 6.11 18.40
C VAL A 76 0.41 5.87 19.91
N GLN A 77 1.32 5.00 20.36
CA GLN A 77 1.36 4.60 21.76
C GLN A 77 2.70 4.84 22.43
N ARG A 78 2.63 5.16 23.72
CA ARG A 78 3.78 5.20 24.62
C ARG A 78 3.79 3.90 25.40
N VAL A 79 4.78 3.06 25.11
CA VAL A 79 4.98 1.80 25.82
C VAL A 79 6.26 1.87 26.67
N PRO A 80 6.28 1.30 27.88
CA PRO A 80 7.49 1.21 28.69
C PRO A 80 8.60 0.47 27.94
N ARG A 81 9.86 0.89 28.11
CA ARG A 81 11.01 0.22 27.46
C ARG A 81 11.12 -1.26 27.85
N SER A 82 10.68 -1.62 29.05
CA SER A 82 10.64 -3.01 29.53
C SER A 82 9.75 -3.92 28.69
N ALA A 83 8.78 -3.39 27.95
CA ALA A 83 7.92 -4.17 27.06
C ALA A 83 8.67 -4.78 25.87
N PHE A 84 9.86 -4.27 25.52
CA PHE A 84 10.68 -4.76 24.40
C PHE A 84 11.75 -5.78 24.83
N GLY A 85 11.74 -6.23 26.09
CA GLY A 85 12.76 -7.12 26.64
C GLY A 85 14.13 -6.44 26.83
N ALA A 86 15.19 -7.24 26.92
CA ALA A 86 16.56 -6.75 27.16
C ALA A 86 17.30 -6.28 25.89
N GLY A 87 16.60 -6.16 24.76
CA GLY A 87 17.19 -5.76 23.48
C GLY A 87 17.45 -4.25 23.36
N GLU A 88 18.33 -3.88 22.44
CA GLU A 88 18.57 -2.48 22.09
C GLU A 88 17.39 -1.91 21.29
N ILE A 89 16.90 -0.72 21.65
CA ILE A 89 15.78 -0.03 20.96
C ILE A 89 16.32 1.16 20.17
N LYS A 90 16.10 1.17 18.85
CA LYS A 90 16.48 2.24 17.93
C LYS A 90 15.27 2.81 17.18
N LYS A 91 15.35 4.09 16.81
CA LYS A 91 14.33 4.72 15.95
C LYS A 91 14.24 3.97 14.61
N GLY A 92 13.01 3.72 14.16
CA GLY A 92 12.74 3.00 12.91
C GLY A 92 12.74 1.47 13.01
N MET A 93 13.07 0.89 14.18
CA MET A 93 12.90 -0.55 14.40
C MET A 93 11.42 -0.95 14.37
N GLN A 94 11.15 -2.09 13.74
CA GLN A 94 9.83 -2.71 13.72
C GLN A 94 9.76 -3.79 14.80
N PHE A 95 8.62 -3.86 15.49
CA PHE A 95 8.36 -4.85 16.53
C PHE A 95 6.97 -5.44 16.28
N GLN A 96 6.81 -6.73 16.57
CA GLN A 96 5.52 -7.39 16.59
C GLN A 96 5.14 -7.68 18.04
N THR A 97 3.93 -7.30 18.43
CA THR A 97 3.37 -7.61 19.74
C THR A 97 2.30 -8.68 19.57
N ASN A 98 2.23 -9.64 20.50
CA ASN A 98 1.23 -10.71 20.46
C ASN A 98 -0.12 -10.28 21.07
N GLN A 99 -0.22 -9.03 21.51
CA GLN A 99 -1.45 -8.45 22.03
C GLN A 99 -2.17 -7.76 20.87
N GLY A 100 -3.20 -8.41 20.35
CA GLY A 100 -4.01 -7.95 19.20
C GLY A 100 -4.84 -6.68 19.43
N GLN A 101 -4.49 -5.88 20.43
CA GLN A 101 -5.02 -4.55 20.67
C GLN A 101 -3.87 -3.69 21.19
N VAL A 102 -3.49 -2.72 20.38
CA VAL A 102 -2.96 -1.47 20.89
C VAL A 102 -4.15 -0.53 20.93
#